data_AF-A0A7C8MLD4-F1
#
_entry.id   AF-A0A7C8MLD4-F1
#
_cell.length_a   1.000
_cell.length_b   1.000
_cell.length_c   1.000
_cell.angle_alpha   90.00
_cell.angle_beta   90.00
_cell.angle_gamma   90.00
#
_symmetry.space_group_name_H-M   'P 1'
#
loop_
_entity.id
_entity.type
_entity.pdbx_description
1 polymer ?
#
loop_
_entity_poly.entity_id
_entity_poly.type
_entity_poly.pdbx_seq_one_letter_code
_entity_poly.pdbx_strand_id
1 'polypeptide(L)'
;MQFTLATIAALVTAVSAQTWNDIPACAQPCIVEAVAAVTTCGQTDYKCICASRDALQTEATPCILDACGLTVAIGQVLPAVNAACAAVGT
;
A
#
# COMPACT_ATOMS: atom_id res chain seq x y z
N MET A 1 -29.64 30.11 -5.03
CA MET A 1 -29.19 28.98 -5.87
C MET A 1 -29.39 27.71 -5.08
N GLN A 2 -30.41 26.95 -5.45
CA GLN A 2 -30.83 25.71 -4.81
C GLN A 2 -30.09 24.57 -5.52
N PHE A 3 -28.95 24.17 -4.94
CA PHE A 3 -28.16 23.06 -5.47
C PHE A 3 -28.82 21.76 -5.05
N THR A 4 -29.59 21.24 -5.99
CA THR A 4 -30.19 19.91 -6.03
C THR A 4 -29.25 18.88 -5.43
N LEU A 5 -29.74 18.19 -4.40
CA LEU A 5 -29.14 17.01 -3.77
C LEU A 5 -29.11 15.86 -4.79
N ALA A 6 -28.11 15.87 -5.68
CA ALA A 6 -27.87 14.76 -6.61
C ALA A 6 -26.72 13.90 -6.08
N THR A 7 -27.12 12.76 -5.51
CA THR A 7 -26.37 11.49 -5.52
C THR A 7 -24.93 11.53 -5.00
N ILE A 8 -24.78 11.42 -3.67
CA ILE A 8 -23.53 10.95 -3.06
C ILE A 8 -23.60 9.42 -3.01
N ALA A 9 -23.17 8.75 -4.07
CA ALA A 9 -22.93 7.31 -4.04
C ALA A 9 -21.65 7.03 -4.85
N ALA A 10 -20.71 6.33 -4.20
CA ALA A 10 -19.41 5.87 -4.71
C ALA A 10 -18.21 6.85 -4.65
N LEU A 11 -17.77 7.20 -3.44
CA LEU A 11 -16.40 7.71 -3.17
C LEU A 11 -15.50 6.68 -2.45
N VAL A 12 -15.95 5.42 -2.30
CA VAL A 12 -15.33 4.48 -1.35
C VAL A 12 -14.05 3.80 -1.86
N THR A 13 -13.64 4.01 -3.12
CA THR A 13 -12.50 3.29 -3.73
C THR A 13 -11.21 4.11 -3.87
N ALA A 14 -11.23 5.42 -3.62
CA ALA A 14 -10.03 6.26 -3.82
C ALA A 14 -9.06 6.27 -2.62
N VAL A 15 -9.54 5.93 -1.43
CA VAL A 15 -8.76 6.08 -0.19
C VAL A 15 -7.53 5.17 -0.17
N SER A 16 -7.64 3.95 -0.70
CA SER A 16 -6.54 2.98 -0.73
C SER A 16 -5.37 3.43 -1.60
N ALA A 17 -5.64 3.99 -2.78
CA ALA A 17 -4.62 4.54 -3.67
C ALA A 17 -3.92 5.76 -3.05
N GLN A 18 -4.67 6.61 -2.33
CA GLN A 18 -4.07 7.75 -1.62
C GLN A 18 -3.12 7.30 -0.52
N THR A 19 -3.54 6.34 0.31
CA THR A 19 -2.68 5.80 1.38
C THR A 19 -1.46 5.04 0.85
N TRP A 20 -1.55 4.46 -0.36
CA TRP A 20 -0.41 3.79 -0.98
C TRP A 20 0.67 4.77 -1.43
N ASN A 21 0.30 6.01 -1.77
CA ASN A 21 1.23 7.07 -2.13
C ASN A 21 1.97 7.65 -0.92
N ASP A 22 1.47 7.44 0.31
CA ASP A 22 2.15 7.85 1.54
C ASP A 22 3.34 6.95 1.88
N ILE A 23 3.46 5.79 1.22
CA ILE A 23 4.62 4.89 1.37
C ILE A 23 5.83 5.55 0.71
N PRO A 24 6.98 5.67 1.43
CA PRO A 24 8.19 6.30 0.91
C PRO A 24 8.62 5.77 -0.47
N ALA A 25 9.04 6.68 -1.35
CA ALA A 25 9.42 6.33 -2.72
C ALA A 25 10.56 5.31 -2.82
N CYS A 26 11.45 5.25 -1.82
CA CYS A 26 12.51 4.24 -1.74
C CYS A 26 11.99 2.81 -1.57
N ALA A 27 10.77 2.62 -1.02
CA ALA A 27 10.17 1.32 -0.77
C ALA A 27 9.22 0.85 -1.87
N GLN A 28 8.67 1.77 -2.66
CA GLN A 28 7.76 1.47 -3.77
C GLN A 28 8.29 0.39 -4.74
N PRO A 29 9.53 0.50 -5.28
CA PRO A 29 10.04 -0.53 -6.20
C PRO A 29 10.19 -1.89 -5.50
N CYS A 30 10.63 -1.92 -4.24
CA CYS A 30 10.77 -3.15 -3.47
C CYS A 30 9.44 -3.86 -3.25
N ILE A 31 8.36 -3.11 -2.98
CA ILE A 31 7.02 -3.67 -2.81
C ILE A 31 6.51 -4.23 -4.14
N VAL A 32 6.70 -3.52 -5.25
CA VAL A 32 6.31 -3.99 -6.59
C VAL A 32 7.04 -5.27 -6.96
N GLU A 33 8.35 -5.34 -6.71
CA GLU A 33 9.16 -6.52 -6.95
C GLU A 33 8.72 -7.71 -6.09
N ALA A 34 8.50 -7.49 -4.80
CA ALA A 34 7.98 -8.52 -3.90
C ALA A 34 6.60 -9.03 -4.35
N VAL A 35 5.68 -8.13 -4.75
CA VAL A 35 4.37 -8.49 -5.30
C VAL A 35 4.51 -9.39 -6.53
N ALA A 36 5.42 -9.06 -7.44
CA ALA A 36 5.70 -9.87 -8.61
C ALA A 36 6.36 -11.23 -8.28
N ALA A 37 7.15 -11.29 -7.21
CA ALA A 37 7.89 -12.49 -6.82
C ALA A 37 7.03 -13.52 -6.07
N VAL A 38 6.15 -13.07 -5.16
CA VAL A 38 5.45 -13.97 -4.21
C VAL A 38 3.93 -13.99 -4.37
N THR A 39 3.36 -13.21 -5.29
CA THR A 39 1.90 -13.14 -5.49
C THR A 39 1.53 -13.16 -6.97
N THR A 40 0.23 -13.34 -7.24
CA THR A 40 -0.38 -13.12 -8.58
C THR A 40 -1.25 -11.87 -8.60
N CYS A 41 -1.14 -11.01 -7.59
CA CYS A 41 -1.96 -9.81 -7.45
C CYS A 41 -1.67 -8.81 -8.58
N GLY A 42 -2.69 -8.06 -8.99
CA GLY A 42 -2.48 -6.87 -9.82
C GLY A 42 -1.71 -5.79 -9.06
N GLN A 43 -0.96 -4.93 -9.75
CA GLN A 43 -0.13 -3.88 -9.12
C GLN A 43 -0.93 -2.91 -8.23
N THR A 44 -2.23 -2.75 -8.50
CA THR A 44 -3.14 -1.90 -7.70
C THR A 44 -4.21 -2.73 -6.99
N ASP A 45 -4.08 -4.06 -6.94
CA ASP A 45 -4.98 -4.92 -6.18
C ASP A 45 -4.54 -4.93 -4.71
N TYR A 46 -4.69 -3.79 -4.07
CA TYR A 46 -4.23 -3.56 -2.69
C TYR A 46 -4.83 -4.56 -1.71
N LYS A 47 -6.05 -5.04 -1.95
CA LYS A 47 -6.68 -6.07 -1.11
C LYS A 47 -5.95 -7.41 -1.24
N CYS A 48 -5.64 -7.83 -2.45
CA CYS A 48 -4.84 -9.04 -2.69
C CYS A 48 -3.43 -8.90 -2.11
N ILE A 49 -2.77 -7.76 -2.35
CA ILE A 49 -1.43 -7.46 -1.82
C ILE A 49 -1.43 -7.57 -0.29
N CYS A 50 -2.37 -6.92 0.38
CA CYS A 50 -2.47 -6.95 1.85
C CYS A 50 -2.87 -8.32 2.40
N ALA A 51 -3.57 -9.17 1.64
CA ALA A 51 -3.83 -10.55 2.04
C ALA A 51 -2.55 -11.42 2.05
N SER A 52 -1.53 -11.05 1.27
CA SER A 52 -0.21 -11.71 1.22
C SER A 52 0.87 -10.95 1.99
N ARG A 53 0.50 -10.06 2.94
CA ARG A 53 1.43 -9.16 3.64
C ARG A 53 2.60 -9.88 4.29
N ASP A 54 2.39 -11.04 4.91
CA ASP A 54 3.48 -11.73 5.62
C ASP A 54 4.57 -12.22 4.65
N ALA A 55 4.18 -12.78 3.50
CA ALA A 55 5.12 -13.19 2.45
C ALA A 55 5.81 -11.97 1.82
N LEU A 56 5.06 -10.90 1.56
CA LEU A 56 5.60 -9.65 1.03
C LEU A 56 6.58 -8.99 2.00
N GLN A 57 6.30 -9.03 3.30
CA GLN A 57 7.18 -8.45 4.29
C GLN A 57 8.51 -9.18 4.29
N THR A 58 8.52 -10.51 4.26
CA THR A 58 9.77 -11.29 4.19
C THR A 58 10.57 -10.97 2.92
N GLU A 59 9.90 -10.87 1.76
CA GLU A 59 10.56 -10.63 0.48
C GLU A 59 11.03 -9.18 0.31
N ALA A 60 10.21 -8.20 0.68
CA ALA A 60 10.50 -6.79 0.49
C ALA A 60 11.48 -6.23 1.54
N THR A 61 11.53 -6.80 2.75
CA THR A 61 12.39 -6.30 3.85
C THR A 61 13.86 -6.10 3.44
N PRO A 62 14.57 -7.07 2.84
CA PRO A 62 15.98 -6.87 2.46
C PRO A 62 16.16 -5.70 1.48
N CYS A 63 15.30 -5.60 0.47
CA CYS A 63 15.33 -4.48 -0.49
C CYS A 63 15.02 -3.14 0.20
N ILE A 64 14.00 -3.08 1.07
CA ILE A 64 13.61 -1.87 1.79
C ILE A 64 14.73 -1.42 2.73
N LEU A 65 15.42 -2.34 3.41
CA LEU A 65 16.54 -2.00 4.28
C LEU A 65 17.73 -1.44 3.50
N ASP A 66 18.00 -1.97 2.31
CA ASP A 66 19.06 -1.47 1.43
C ASP A 66 18.73 -0.10 0.84
N ALA A 67 17.52 0.07 0.31
CA ALA A 67 17.10 1.29 -0.40
C ALA A 67 16.70 2.45 0.53
N CYS A 68 16.06 2.15 1.67
CA CYS A 68 15.53 3.16 2.59
C CYS A 68 16.35 3.30 3.88
N GLY A 69 17.10 2.27 4.27
CA GLY A 69 17.72 2.19 5.59
C GLY A 69 16.75 1.82 6.70
N LEU A 70 17.29 1.31 7.81
CA LEU A 70 16.52 0.76 8.93
C LEU A 70 15.56 1.79 9.57
N THR A 71 16.00 3.03 9.75
CA THR A 71 15.18 4.08 10.38
C THR A 71 13.95 4.43 9.56
N VAL A 72 14.07 4.54 8.24
CA VAL A 72 12.94 4.85 7.35
C VAL A 72 12.05 3.61 7.19
N ALA A 73 12.64 2.42 7.10
CA ALA A 73 11.90 1.16 7.00
C ALA A 73 10.94 0.98 8.19
N ILE A 74 11.43 1.13 9.42
CA ILE A 74 10.62 0.94 10.64
C ILE A 74 9.75 2.16 10.93
N GLY A 75 10.30 3.37 10.76
CA GLY A 75 9.64 4.61 11.19
C GLY A 75 8.64 5.18 10.19
N GLN A 76 8.71 4.81 8.91
CA GLN A 76 7.88 5.39 7.86
C GLN A 76 7.24 4.33 6.96
N VAL A 77 8.02 3.38 6.43
CA VAL A 77 7.51 2.39 5.47
C VAL A 77 6.50 1.45 6.14
N LEU A 78 6.90 0.80 7.24
CA LEU A 78 6.03 -0.13 7.97
C LEU A 78 4.70 0.51 8.41
N PRO A 79 4.67 1.69 9.08
CA PRO A 79 3.41 2.31 9.45
C PRO A 79 2.58 2.76 8.25
N ALA A 80 3.19 3.25 7.16
CA ALA A 80 2.47 3.64 5.95
C ALA A 80 1.80 2.42 5.27
N VAL A 81 2.51 1.30 5.13
CA VAL A 81 1.95 0.05 4.59
C VAL A 81 0.81 -0.46 5.46
N ASN A 82 0.96 -0.43 6.79
CA ASN A 82 -0.10 -0.83 7.73
C ASN A 82 -1.35 0.06 7.59
N ALA A 83 -1.17 1.38 7.48
CA ALA A 83 -2.27 2.31 7.27
C ALA A 83 -2.98 2.05 5.94
N ALA A 84 -2.21 1.78 4.88
CA ALA A 84 -2.76 1.49 3.57
C ALA A 84 -3.54 0.16 3.54
N CYS A 85 -3.04 -0.87 4.23
CA CYS A 85 -3.77 -2.14 4.37
C CYS A 85 -5.03 -2.01 5.24
N ALA A 86 -4.98 -1.20 6.31
CA ALA A 86 -6.17 -0.92 7.09
C ALA A 86 -7.26 -0.20 6.26
N ALA A 87 -6.86 0.70 5.36
CA ALA A 87 -7.77 1.45 4.49
C ALA A 87 -8.51 0.59 3.45
N VAL A 88 -7.96 -0.60 3.09
CA VAL A 88 -8.62 -1.55 2.18
C VAL A 88 -9.52 -2.57 2.90
N GLY A 89 -9.58 -2.53 4.23
CA GLY A 89 -10.44 -3.39 5.05
C GLY A 89 -9.92 -4.82 5.21
N THR A 90 -8.60 -4.99 5.36
CA THR A 90 -7.94 -6.27 5.67
C THR A 90 -7.37 -6.28 7.07
#